data_AF-A0A5Q4F3K9-F1
#
_entry.id   AF-A0A5Q4F3K9-F1
#
_cell.length_a   1.000
_cell.length_b   1.000
_cell.length_c   1.000
_cell.angle_alpha   90.00
_cell.angle_beta   90.00
_cell.angle_gamma   90.00
#
_symmetry.space_group_name_H-M   'P 1'
#
loop_
_entity.id
_entity.type
_entity.pdbx_description
1 polymer ?
#
loop_
_entity_poly.entity_id
_entity_poly.type
_entity_poly.pdbx_seq_one_letter_code
_entity_poly.pdbx_strand_id
1 'polypeptide(L)'
;MSTSKNFTDREKAEIVEKALSGGDPEIRKIAENYQVPAEEIRRWIQESKSESVETFSLDVSEEFADSVEFGATHDRLNYNKLTFWSLFGTGAIIIFIVAVMFMHEYTRTASLQTSSEQSIYFDIRELQRNDLQRLNSFGVVDPDEGIYRIPIDSAITLIVSE
;
A
#
# COMPACT_ATOMS: atom_id res chain seq x y z
N MET A 1 20.56 -79.14 -25.99
CA MET A 1 21.03 -79.11 -24.59
C MET A 1 22.18 -78.13 -24.55
N SER A 2 21.93 -76.89 -24.13
CA SER A 2 22.98 -75.87 -24.01
C SER A 2 23.36 -75.73 -22.55
N THR A 3 24.62 -76.02 -22.28
CA THR A 3 25.29 -75.94 -20.98
C THR A 3 25.07 -74.57 -20.36
N SER A 4 24.40 -74.48 -19.20
CA SER A 4 24.26 -73.22 -18.47
C SER A 4 25.63 -72.83 -17.92
N LYS A 5 26.34 -71.97 -18.66
CA LYS A 5 27.51 -71.29 -18.11
C LYS A 5 27.00 -70.43 -16.96
N ASN A 6 27.47 -70.68 -15.74
CA ASN A 6 27.05 -69.92 -14.57
C ASN A 6 27.72 -68.55 -14.62
N PHE A 7 26.96 -67.53 -15.01
CA PHE A 7 27.41 -66.14 -14.95
C PHE A 7 27.19 -65.59 -13.55
N THR A 8 28.21 -64.90 -13.02
CA THR A 8 28.07 -64.13 -11.79
C THR A 8 27.16 -62.92 -12.02
N ASP A 9 26.53 -62.40 -10.97
CA ASP A 9 25.56 -61.29 -11.11
C ASP A 9 26.23 -60.01 -11.64
N ARG A 10 27.52 -59.84 -11.36
CA ARG A 10 28.34 -58.77 -11.95
C ARG A 10 28.51 -58.91 -13.47
N GLU A 11 28.76 -60.12 -13.96
CA GLU A 11 28.90 -60.38 -15.40
C GLU A 11 27.56 -60.21 -16.13
N LYS A 12 26.45 -60.64 -15.51
CA LYS A 12 25.10 -60.39 -16.05
C LYS A 12 24.81 -58.90 -16.17
N ALA A 13 25.14 -58.11 -15.15
CA ALA A 13 24.94 -56.66 -15.17
C ALA A 13 25.72 -55.97 -16.32
N GLU A 14 26.98 -56.36 -16.53
CA GLU A 14 27.81 -55.83 -17.62
C GLU A 14 27.26 -56.22 -19.01
N ILE A 15 26.77 -57.44 -19.15
CA ILE A 15 26.11 -57.94 -20.37
C ILE A 15 24.82 -57.16 -20.65
N VAL A 16 24.01 -56.91 -19.62
CA VAL A 16 22.76 -56.14 -19.70
C VAL A 16 23.01 -54.69 -20.07
N GLU A 17 24.01 -54.03 -19.46
CA GLU A 17 24.38 -52.65 -19.77
C GLU A 17 24.83 -52.49 -21.24
N LYS A 18 25.72 -53.36 -21.70
CA LYS A 18 26.18 -53.36 -23.10
C LYS A 18 25.03 -53.61 -24.07
N ALA A 19 24.15 -54.56 -23.75
CA ALA A 19 22.98 -54.87 -24.55
C ALA A 19 21.96 -53.71 -24.63
N LEU A 20 21.73 -52.98 -23.52
CA LEU A 20 20.87 -51.81 -23.48
C LEU A 20 21.39 -50.65 -24.33
N SER A 21 22.72 -50.48 -24.41
CA SER A 21 23.35 -49.38 -25.16
C SER A 21 23.24 -49.52 -26.70
N GLY A 22 23.16 -50.75 -27.21
CA GLY A 22 23.23 -51.05 -28.65
C GLY A 22 21.96 -51.67 -29.28
N GLY A 23 20.95 -51.99 -28.48
CA GLY A 23 19.68 -52.56 -28.94
C GLY A 23 19.75 -53.99 -29.49
N ASP A 24 18.69 -54.43 -30.19
CA ASP A 24 18.55 -55.79 -30.75
C ASP A 24 19.72 -56.33 -31.58
N PRO A 25 20.42 -55.55 -32.45
CA PRO A 25 21.56 -56.08 -33.19
C PRO A 25 22.76 -56.36 -32.29
N GLU A 26 22.93 -55.62 -31.20
CA GLU A 26 24.04 -55.81 -30.26
C GLU A 26 23.78 -57.00 -29.33
N ILE A 27 22.52 -57.24 -28.95
CA ILE A 27 22.10 -58.45 -28.22
C ILE A 27 22.52 -59.72 -28.96
N ARG A 28 22.37 -59.75 -30.29
CA ARG A 28 22.77 -60.92 -31.11
C ARG A 28 24.28 -61.13 -31.12
N LYS A 29 25.07 -60.06 -31.20
CA LYS A 29 26.54 -60.15 -31.14
C LYS A 29 27.03 -60.59 -29.76
N ILE A 30 26.42 -60.06 -28.70
CA ILE A 30 26.76 -60.43 -27.32
C ILE A 30 26.34 -61.89 -27.06
N ALA A 31 25.18 -62.32 -27.54
CA ALA A 31 24.73 -63.71 -27.47
C ALA A 31 25.75 -64.67 -28.11
N GLU A 32 26.28 -64.31 -29.28
CA GLU A 32 27.31 -65.09 -29.98
C GLU A 32 28.65 -65.08 -29.23
N ASN A 33 29.11 -63.90 -28.79
CA ASN A 33 30.39 -63.72 -28.09
C ASN A 33 30.44 -64.44 -26.74
N TYR A 34 29.36 -64.37 -25.97
CA TYR A 34 29.27 -64.96 -24.63
C TYR A 34 28.66 -66.37 -24.64
N GLN A 35 28.25 -66.88 -25.80
CA GLN A 35 27.56 -68.17 -25.99
C GLN A 35 26.29 -68.29 -25.13
N VAL A 36 25.58 -67.18 -24.96
CA VAL A 36 24.33 -67.10 -24.20
C VAL A 36 23.19 -66.95 -25.20
N PRO A 37 22.08 -67.68 -25.07
CA PRO A 37 20.94 -67.47 -25.94
C PRO A 37 20.42 -66.03 -25.80
N ALA A 38 20.11 -65.37 -26.93
CA ALA A 38 19.63 -63.98 -26.93
C ALA A 38 18.38 -63.76 -26.04
N GLU A 39 17.55 -64.79 -25.89
CA GLU A 39 16.37 -64.76 -25.02
C GLU A 39 16.71 -64.71 -23.52
N GLU A 40 17.84 -65.28 -23.11
CA GLU A 40 18.30 -65.24 -21.73
C GLU A 40 18.85 -63.85 -21.36
N ILE A 41 19.54 -63.18 -22.30
CA ILE A 41 19.97 -61.79 -22.15
C ILE A 41 18.74 -60.87 -22.04
N ARG A 42 17.71 -61.09 -22.86
CA ARG A 42 16.45 -60.32 -22.78
C ARG A 42 15.74 -60.50 -21.45
N ARG A 43 15.74 -61.72 -20.90
CA ARG A 43 15.21 -61.99 -19.57
C ARG A 43 15.98 -61.22 -18.49
N TRP A 44 17.32 -61.20 -18.56
CA TRP A 44 18.14 -60.41 -17.61
C TRP A 44 17.89 -58.90 -17.72
N ILE A 45 17.67 -58.36 -18.94
CA ILE A 45 17.29 -56.95 -19.12
C ILE A 45 15.94 -56.66 -18.44
N GLN A 46 14.96 -57.55 -18.61
CA GLN A 46 13.65 -57.39 -18.01
C GLN A 46 13.69 -57.52 -16.48
N GLU A 47 14.48 -58.47 -15.96
CA GLU A 47 14.70 -58.67 -14.53
C GLU A 47 15.40 -57.45 -13.91
N SER A 48 16.46 -56.94 -14.54
CA SER A 48 17.15 -55.72 -14.10
C SER A 48 16.24 -54.49 -14.11
N LYS A 49 15.36 -54.35 -15.11
CA LYS A 49 14.37 -53.25 -15.16
C LYS A 49 13.27 -53.39 -14.11
N SER A 50 12.98 -54.61 -13.67
CA SER A 50 12.01 -54.88 -12.61
C SER A 50 12.62 -54.77 -11.21
N GLU A 51 13.93 -55.02 -11.08
CA GLU A 51 14.69 -54.96 -9.82
C GLU A 51 15.29 -53.57 -9.55
N SER A 52 15.40 -52.72 -10.58
CA SER A 52 15.52 -51.27 -10.40
C SER A 52 14.24 -50.74 -9.78
N VAL A 53 14.12 -50.88 -8.45
CA VAL A 53 13.29 -50.06 -7.57
C VAL A 53 13.24 -48.68 -8.18
N GLU A 54 12.03 -48.19 -8.45
CA GLU A 54 11.71 -46.85 -8.97
C GLU A 54 12.60 -45.81 -8.28
N THR A 55 13.78 -45.61 -8.82
CA THR A 55 14.66 -44.54 -8.42
C THR A 55 14.11 -43.40 -9.23
N PHE A 56 13.06 -42.77 -8.67
CA PHE A 56 12.56 -41.49 -9.12
C PHE A 56 13.77 -40.56 -9.09
N SER A 57 14.46 -40.43 -10.23
CA SER A 57 15.29 -39.26 -10.47
C SER A 57 14.28 -38.12 -10.49
N LEU A 58 14.12 -37.46 -9.35
CA LEU A 58 13.58 -36.11 -9.28
C LEU A 58 14.52 -35.27 -10.12
N ASP A 59 14.27 -35.27 -11.42
CA ASP A 59 14.73 -34.23 -12.30
C ASP A 59 14.11 -32.97 -11.72
N VAL A 60 14.94 -32.17 -11.04
CA VAL A 60 14.51 -30.91 -10.43
C VAL A 60 14.18 -30.01 -11.61
N SER A 61 12.96 -30.15 -12.13
CA SER A 61 12.43 -29.25 -13.11
C SER A 61 12.46 -27.85 -12.50
N GLU A 62 12.71 -26.83 -13.32
CA GLU A 62 12.69 -25.43 -12.87
C GLU A 62 11.40 -25.11 -12.10
N GLU A 63 10.30 -25.78 -12.45
CA GLU A 63 9.00 -25.71 -11.77
C GLU A 63 9.02 -26.19 -10.30
N PHE A 64 9.79 -27.24 -9.97
CA PHE A 64 9.94 -27.67 -8.58
C PHE A 64 10.77 -26.67 -7.76
N ALA A 65 11.86 -26.16 -8.33
CA ALA A 65 12.69 -25.15 -7.68
C ALA A 65 11.88 -23.86 -7.39
N ASP A 66 11.09 -23.41 -8.37
CA ASP A 66 10.21 -22.24 -8.26
C ASP A 66 9.09 -22.46 -7.21
N SER A 67 8.55 -23.69 -7.11
CA SER A 67 7.53 -24.04 -6.10
C SER A 67 8.06 -24.03 -4.65
N VAL A 68 9.36 -24.35 -4.45
CA VAL A 68 10.01 -24.30 -3.13
C VAL A 68 10.31 -22.85 -2.73
N GLU A 69 10.70 -22.01 -3.69
CA GLU A 69 11.03 -20.60 -3.45
C GLU A 69 9.79 -19.73 -3.18
N PHE A 70 8.71 -19.93 -3.94
CA PHE A 70 7.50 -19.09 -3.86
C PHE A 70 6.32 -19.73 -3.11
N GLY A 71 6.44 -20.98 -2.67
CA GLY A 71 5.38 -21.71 -1.96
C GLY A 71 4.20 -22.10 -2.87
N ALA A 72 3.01 -22.30 -2.30
CA ALA A 72 1.84 -22.78 -3.04
C ALA A 72 1.20 -21.75 -4.00
N THR A 73 1.63 -20.48 -3.95
CA THR A 73 1.09 -19.43 -4.82
C THR A 73 2.13 -18.36 -5.06
N HIS A 74 2.49 -18.17 -6.34
CA HIS A 74 3.36 -17.06 -6.77
C HIS A 74 2.71 -15.72 -6.45
N ASP A 75 3.32 -14.98 -5.55
CA ASP A 75 2.89 -13.63 -5.24
C ASP A 75 3.28 -12.67 -6.37
N ARG A 76 2.35 -12.46 -7.31
CA ARG A 76 2.52 -11.52 -8.43
C ARG A 76 2.08 -10.11 -8.03
N LEU A 77 2.74 -9.55 -7.02
CA LEU A 77 2.52 -8.15 -6.61
C LEU A 77 2.99 -7.20 -7.72
N ASN A 78 2.08 -6.33 -8.17
CA ASN A 78 2.43 -5.25 -9.08
C ASN A 78 3.04 -4.09 -8.28
N TYR A 79 4.35 -4.17 -8.04
CA TYR A 79 5.10 -3.18 -7.25
C TYR A 79 4.98 -1.74 -7.81
N ASN A 80 4.85 -1.58 -9.13
CA ASN A 80 4.66 -0.26 -9.74
C ASN A 80 3.34 0.38 -9.31
N LYS A 81 2.25 -0.40 -9.27
CA LYS A 81 0.96 0.09 -8.78
C LYS A 81 0.99 0.28 -7.27
N LEU A 82 1.59 -0.64 -6.52
CA LEU A 82 1.67 -0.57 -5.07
C LEU A 82 2.41 0.69 -4.60
N THR A 83 3.58 0.95 -5.16
CA THR A 83 4.39 2.12 -4.82
C THR A 83 3.72 3.42 -5.24
N PHE A 84 3.10 3.44 -6.43
CA PHE A 84 2.34 4.61 -6.90
C PHE A 84 1.19 4.95 -5.94
N TRP A 85 0.34 3.98 -5.59
CA TRP A 85 -0.79 4.22 -4.69
C TRP A 85 -0.36 4.50 -3.26
N SER A 86 0.73 3.89 -2.79
CA SER A 86 1.29 4.18 -1.46
C SER A 86 1.81 5.61 -1.38
N LEU A 87 2.58 6.06 -2.38
CA LEU A 87 3.13 7.41 -2.41
C LEU A 87 2.01 8.45 -2.59
N PHE A 88 1.07 8.17 -3.48
CA PHE A 88 -0.11 9.01 -3.69
C PHE A 88 -0.96 9.12 -2.42
N GLY A 89 -1.27 8.00 -1.77
CA GLY A 89 -2.05 7.97 -0.54
C GLY A 89 -1.38 8.72 0.60
N THR A 90 -0.06 8.53 0.77
CA THR A 90 0.73 9.27 1.76
C THR A 90 0.69 10.78 1.50
N GLY A 91 0.88 11.19 0.25
CA GLY A 91 0.79 12.59 -0.16
C GLY A 91 -0.59 13.20 0.08
N ALA A 92 -1.65 12.47 -0.26
CA ALA A 92 -3.03 12.91 -0.05
C ALA A 92 -3.34 13.15 1.44
N ILE A 93 -2.86 12.29 2.33
CA ILE A 93 -3.02 12.45 3.79
C ILE A 93 -2.30 13.72 4.27
N ILE A 94 -1.09 14.00 3.80
CA ILE A 94 -0.35 15.21 4.18
C ILE A 94 -1.12 16.46 3.72
N ILE A 95 -1.60 16.49 2.49
CA ILE A 95 -2.41 17.60 1.95
C ILE A 95 -3.67 17.78 2.79
N PHE A 96 -4.34 16.69 3.18
CA PHE A 96 -5.52 16.73 4.01
C PHE A 96 -5.24 17.35 5.39
N ILE A 97 -4.14 16.97 6.05
CA ILE A 97 -3.74 17.55 7.33
C ILE A 97 -3.52 19.06 7.20
N VAL A 98 -2.80 19.49 6.16
CA VAL A 98 -2.55 20.93 5.90
C VAL A 98 -3.87 21.67 5.65
N ALA A 99 -4.80 21.08 4.89
CA ALA A 99 -6.11 21.67 4.64
C ALA A 99 -6.92 21.85 5.94
N VAL A 100 -6.87 20.87 6.84
CA VAL A 100 -7.53 20.96 8.16
C VAL A 100 -6.89 22.06 9.02
N MET A 101 -5.57 22.16 9.05
CA MET A 101 -4.86 23.23 9.77
C MET A 101 -5.26 24.61 9.26
N PHE A 102 -5.23 24.80 7.94
CA PHE A 102 -5.63 26.06 7.31
C PHE A 102 -7.10 26.41 7.60
N MET A 103 -7.99 25.42 7.51
CA MET A 103 -9.41 25.58 7.81
C MET A 103 -9.65 25.98 9.28
N HIS A 104 -8.89 25.40 10.20
CA HIS A 104 -8.95 25.74 11.62
C HIS A 104 -8.54 27.20 11.87
N GLU A 105 -7.44 27.67 11.26
CA GLU A 105 -7.02 29.07 11.36
C GLU A 105 -8.04 30.03 10.75
N TYR A 106 -8.58 29.71 9.57
CA TYR A 106 -9.61 30.50 8.91
C TYR A 106 -10.87 30.61 9.78
N THR A 107 -11.34 29.48 10.33
CA THR A 107 -12.55 29.42 11.15
C THR A 107 -12.39 30.19 12.45
N ARG A 108 -11.23 30.07 13.12
CA ARG A 108 -10.94 30.84 14.34
C ARG A 108 -10.95 32.34 14.06
N THR A 109 -10.34 32.75 12.95
CA THR A 109 -10.28 34.17 12.56
C THR A 109 -11.66 34.70 12.18
N ALA A 110 -12.43 33.96 11.40
CA ALA A 110 -13.79 34.32 11.02
C ALA A 110 -14.72 34.43 12.24
N SER A 111 -14.63 33.49 13.18
CA SER A 111 -15.42 33.54 14.42
C SER A 111 -15.06 34.74 15.29
N LEU A 112 -13.77 35.08 15.40
CA LEU A 112 -13.33 36.27 16.14
C LEU A 112 -13.84 37.55 15.49
N GLN A 113 -13.82 37.62 14.16
CA GLN A 113 -14.29 38.79 13.43
C GLN A 113 -15.80 39.00 13.60
N THR A 114 -16.62 37.97 13.44
CA THR A 114 -18.07 38.06 13.64
C THR A 114 -18.45 38.45 15.08
N SER A 115 -17.79 37.87 16.10
CA SER A 115 -18.03 38.27 17.48
C SER A 115 -17.55 39.70 17.77
N SER A 116 -16.44 40.14 17.17
CA SER A 116 -15.93 41.50 17.35
C SER A 116 -16.83 42.56 16.70
N GLU A 117 -17.34 42.31 15.49
CA GLU A 117 -18.28 43.22 14.82
C GLU A 117 -19.56 43.38 15.65
N GLN A 118 -20.06 42.29 16.23
CA GLN A 118 -21.25 42.33 17.07
C GLN A 118 -21.02 43.07 18.40
N SER A 119 -19.83 42.93 19.01
CA SER A 119 -19.42 43.72 20.19
C SER A 119 -19.30 45.20 19.85
N ILE A 120 -18.63 45.55 18.75
CA ILE A 120 -18.43 46.94 18.32
C ILE A 120 -19.79 47.65 18.14
N TYR A 121 -20.79 47.00 17.54
CA TYR A 121 -22.13 47.57 17.39
C TYR A 121 -22.92 47.71 18.69
N PHE A 122 -22.64 46.87 19.68
CA PHE A 122 -23.25 46.98 21.02
C PHE A 122 -22.61 48.13 21.79
N ASP A 123 -21.28 48.20 21.80
CA ASP A 123 -20.49 49.21 22.48
C ASP A 123 -20.81 50.62 21.96
N ILE A 124 -20.95 50.80 20.64
CA ILE A 124 -21.29 52.11 20.04
C ILE A 124 -22.69 52.60 20.47
N ARG A 125 -23.69 51.71 20.53
CA ARG A 125 -25.05 52.09 20.95
C ARG A 125 -25.13 52.45 22.42
N GLU A 126 -24.39 51.74 23.26
CA GLU A 126 -24.32 52.05 24.69
C GLU A 126 -23.58 53.38 24.93
N LEU A 127 -22.48 53.62 24.20
CA LEU A 127 -21.75 54.89 24.25
C LEU A 127 -22.64 56.07 23.85
N GLN A 128 -23.36 55.97 22.73
CA GLN A 128 -24.28 57.01 22.27
C GLN A 128 -25.41 57.29 23.27
N ARG A 129 -25.94 56.23 23.91
CA ARG A 129 -26.98 56.38 24.92
C ARG A 129 -26.47 57.08 26.17
N ASN A 130 -25.26 56.74 26.63
CA ASN A 130 -24.63 57.39 27.76
C ASN A 130 -24.27 58.86 27.45
N ASP A 131 -23.79 59.15 26.25
CA ASP A 131 -23.49 60.51 25.81
C ASP A 131 -24.76 61.36 25.70
N LEU A 132 -25.85 60.82 25.14
CA LEU A 132 -27.16 61.49 25.13
C LEU A 132 -27.69 61.74 26.53
N GLN A 133 -27.53 60.79 27.46
CA GLN A 133 -27.93 60.98 28.86
C GLN A 133 -27.07 62.05 29.55
N ARG A 134 -25.76 62.07 29.30
CA ARG A 134 -24.86 63.12 29.81
C ARG A 134 -25.21 64.49 29.26
N LEU A 135 -25.40 64.62 27.95
CA LEU A 135 -25.83 65.85 27.28
C LEU A 135 -27.16 66.37 27.85
N ASN A 136 -28.13 65.47 28.06
CA ASN A 136 -29.42 65.83 28.66
C ASN A 136 -29.35 66.10 30.17
N SER A 137 -28.31 65.62 30.87
CA SER A 137 -28.11 65.86 32.30
C SER A 137 -27.47 67.23 32.61
N PHE A 138 -26.89 67.90 31.60
CA PHE A 138 -26.38 69.28 31.75
C PHE A 138 -27.48 70.35 31.65
N GLY A 139 -28.74 69.97 31.85
CA GLY A 139 -29.89 70.89 31.84
C GLY A 139 -30.57 70.98 33.20
N VAL A 140 -30.08 71.87 34.08
CA VAL A 140 -30.93 72.55 35.07
C VAL A 140 -30.44 73.99 35.21
N VAL A 141 -31.33 74.91 34.85
CA VAL A 141 -31.17 76.35 34.93
C VAL A 141 -31.31 76.77 36.38
N ASP A 142 -30.29 77.41 36.96
CA ASP A 142 -30.43 78.18 38.18
C ASP A 142 -30.72 79.65 37.78
N PRO A 143 -31.95 80.14 37.96
CA PRO A 143 -32.32 81.50 37.59
C PRO A 143 -31.65 82.59 38.46
N ASP A 144 -30.97 82.22 39.55
CA ASP A 144 -30.41 83.17 40.51
C ASP A 144 -28.97 83.64 40.17
N GLU A 145 -28.21 82.88 39.37
CA GLU A 145 -26.79 83.17 39.10
C GLU A 145 -26.49 83.92 37.79
N GLY A 146 -27.49 84.25 36.96
CA GLY A 146 -27.32 85.13 35.78
C GLY A 146 -26.42 84.58 34.66
N ILE A 147 -26.04 83.29 34.68
CA ILE A 147 -25.23 82.65 33.64
C ILE A 147 -26.12 81.83 32.70
N TYR A 148 -26.42 82.38 31.52
CA TYR A 148 -27.14 81.66 30.48
C TYR A 148 -26.17 80.86 29.60
N ARG A 149 -26.36 79.53 29.53
CA ARG A 149 -25.65 78.65 28.58
C ARG A 149 -26.64 78.11 27.56
N ILE A 150 -26.50 78.56 26.31
CA ILE A 150 -27.35 78.13 25.19
C ILE A 150 -26.81 76.78 24.68
N PRO A 151 -27.67 75.77 24.44
CA PRO A 151 -27.25 74.54 23.77
C PRO A 151 -26.57 74.87 22.44
N ILE A 152 -25.46 74.20 22.13
CA ILE A 152 -24.64 74.53 20.95
C ILE A 152 -25.47 74.51 19.67
N ASP A 153 -26.40 73.57 19.52
CA ASP A 153 -27.25 73.47 18.33
C ASP A 153 -28.19 74.67 18.17
N SER A 154 -28.74 75.17 19.29
CA SER A 154 -29.56 76.40 19.30
C SER A 154 -28.70 77.64 19.05
N ALA A 155 -27.46 77.67 19.55
CA ALA A 155 -26.52 78.77 19.33
C ALA A 155 -26.06 78.85 17.86
N ILE A 156 -25.77 77.70 17.22
CA ILE A 156 -25.44 77.63 15.80
C ILE A 156 -26.61 78.13 14.96
N THR A 157 -27.83 77.71 15.28
CA THR A 157 -29.04 78.16 14.57
C THR A 157 -29.21 79.67 14.70
N LEU A 158 -28.96 80.24 15.89
CA LEU A 158 -29.06 81.68 16.12
C LEU A 158 -28.05 82.48 15.27
N ILE A 159 -26.79 82.03 15.22
CA ILE A 159 -25.70 82.66 14.44
C ILE A 159 -25.93 82.55 12.93
N VAL A 160 -26.52 81.45 12.47
CA VAL A 160 -26.83 81.25 11.03
C VAL A 160 -28.06 82.05 10.59
N SER A 161 -28.95 82.40 11.53
CA SER A 161 -30.15 83.18 11.26
C SER A 161 -29.99 84.71 11.38
N GLU A 162 -28.77 85.19 11.64
CA GLU A 162 -28.37 86.61 11.63
C GLU A 162 -27.62 86.94 10.32
#